data_AF-A0A409X5W3-F1
#
_entry.id   AF-A0A409X5W3-F1
#
_cell.length_a   1.000
_cell.length_b   1.000
_cell.length_c   1.000
_cell.angle_alpha   90.00
_cell.angle_beta   90.00
_cell.angle_gamma   90.00
#
_symmetry.space_group_name_H-M   'P 1'
#
loop_
_entity.id
_entity.type
_entity.pdbx_description
1 polymer ?
#
loop_
_entity_poly.entity_id
_entity_poly.type
_entity_poly.pdbx_seq_one_letter_code
_entity_poly.pdbx_strand_id
1 'polypeptide(L)'
;MKDLAQKALTTTNTAERSKIKHVFGNSPEYNTISVMANMLATIDPVLGADNVALTDQPGTYGTAINGVLFLLSTLFHAQATGVRQRARTVIHESSHILPDPFKTFDYWGLDANGDVHGITKDDLPKYTTWIYGYWHAGYSELRTEFSNFMHLNADTWAVFGYYCLYNQDPPAGTTAGANWTP
;
A
#
# COMPACT_ATOMS: atom_id res chain seq x y z
N MET A 1 -5.65 6.91 11.69
CA MET A 1 -4.50 7.43 10.90
C MET A 1 -4.02 8.79 11.43
N LYS A 2 -4.88 9.80 11.61
CA LYS A 2 -4.51 11.14 12.12
C LYS A 2 -3.62 11.15 13.36
N ASP A 3 -4.03 10.48 14.43
CA ASP A 3 -3.22 10.41 15.66
C ASP A 3 -1.90 9.63 15.50
N LEU A 4 -1.84 8.67 14.58
CA LEU A 4 -0.65 7.85 14.33
C LEU A 4 0.36 8.60 13.45
N ALA A 5 -0.11 9.27 12.40
CA ALA A 5 0.73 10.12 11.57
C ALA A 5 1.35 11.27 12.39
N GLN A 6 0.55 11.88 13.27
CA GLN A 6 1.01 12.96 14.14
C GLN A 6 2.03 12.48 15.19
N LYS A 7 1.94 11.22 15.63
CA LYS A 7 2.95 10.57 16.51
C LYS A 7 4.19 10.11 15.76
N ALA A 8 4.07 9.70 14.50
CA ALA A 8 5.20 9.32 13.65
C ALA A 8 6.05 10.54 13.23
N LEU A 9 5.43 11.72 13.08
CA LEU A 9 6.08 12.98 12.71
C LEU A 9 7.12 13.49 13.74
N THR A 10 7.04 13.05 15.00
CA THR A 10 8.12 13.33 15.96
C THR A 10 9.21 12.28 15.84
N THR A 11 10.26 12.59 15.09
CA THR A 11 11.41 11.72 14.75
C THR A 11 12.19 11.14 15.94
N THR A 12 11.80 11.47 17.16
CA THR A 12 12.38 11.04 18.44
C THR A 12 11.61 9.90 19.14
N ASN A 13 10.42 9.50 18.65
CA ASN A 13 9.67 8.41 19.28
C ASN A 13 10.18 7.03 18.84
N THR A 14 10.98 6.38 19.68
CA THR A 14 11.58 5.06 19.43
C THR A 14 10.55 3.97 19.09
N ALA A 15 9.37 3.99 19.70
CA ALA A 15 8.34 2.98 19.45
C ALA A 15 7.77 3.07 18.03
N GLU A 16 7.51 4.29 17.55
CA GLU A 16 7.02 4.50 16.17
C GLU A 16 8.11 4.20 15.13
N ARG A 17 9.38 4.51 15.42
CA ARG A 17 10.50 4.11 14.55
C ARG A 17 10.63 2.59 14.44
N SER A 18 10.35 1.86 15.51
CA SER A 18 10.35 0.38 15.48
C SER A 18 9.29 -0.17 14.53
N LYS A 19 8.07 0.39 14.56
CA LYS A 19 6.99 0.01 13.63
C LYS A 19 7.35 0.33 12.19
N ILE A 20 7.90 1.53 11.94
CA ILE A 20 8.37 1.92 10.59
C ILE A 20 9.44 0.94 10.10
N LYS A 21 10.46 0.64 10.92
CA LYS A 21 11.50 -0.30 10.55
C LYS A 21 10.97 -1.72 10.29
N HIS A 22 10.00 -2.16 11.09
CA HIS A 22 9.37 -3.47 10.90
C HIS A 22 8.65 -3.56 9.55
N VAL A 23 7.90 -2.52 9.17
CA VAL A 23 7.06 -2.55 7.97
C VAL A 23 7.83 -2.20 6.70
N PHE A 24 8.63 -1.13 6.74
CA PHE A 24 9.35 -0.58 5.57
C PHE A 24 10.78 -1.13 5.42
N GLY A 25 11.26 -1.94 6.36
CA GLY A 25 12.56 -2.59 6.28
C GLY A 25 13.68 -1.86 7.02
N ASN A 26 14.92 -2.32 6.83
CA ASN A 26 16.04 -1.95 7.71
C ASN A 26 16.55 -0.51 7.52
N SER A 27 16.39 0.06 6.33
CA SER A 27 16.84 1.42 5.99
C SER A 27 15.68 2.25 5.42
N PRO A 28 14.62 2.53 6.21
CA PRO A 28 13.44 3.20 5.70
C PRO A 28 13.65 4.71 5.59
N GLU A 29 13.02 5.34 4.61
CA GLU A 29 13.04 6.78 4.36
C GLU A 29 12.15 7.53 5.37
N TYR A 30 12.61 7.65 6.62
CA TYR A 30 11.79 8.16 7.74
C TYR A 30 11.11 9.51 7.47
N ASN A 31 11.81 10.45 6.84
CA ASN A 31 11.26 11.78 6.57
C ASN A 31 10.10 11.69 5.56
N THR A 32 10.32 10.99 4.44
CA THR A 32 9.31 10.75 3.41
C THR A 32 8.11 10.00 3.98
N ILE A 33 8.36 8.94 4.75
CA ILE A 33 7.31 8.15 5.40
C ILE A 33 6.47 9.01 6.35
N SER A 34 7.10 9.90 7.12
CA SER A 34 6.38 10.77 8.06
C SER A 34 5.46 11.76 7.31
N VAL A 35 5.96 12.33 6.20
CA VAL A 35 5.16 13.22 5.35
C VAL A 35 3.98 12.48 4.72
N MET A 36 4.23 11.32 4.12
CA MET A 36 3.19 10.50 3.49
C MET A 36 2.14 10.00 4.49
N ALA A 37 2.56 9.58 5.68
CA ALA A 37 1.63 9.18 6.74
C ALA A 37 0.69 10.34 7.11
N ASN A 38 1.21 11.57 7.19
CA ASN A 38 0.40 12.76 7.44
C ASN A 38 -0.55 13.04 6.28
N MET A 39 -0.09 12.96 5.04
CA MET A 39 -0.96 13.13 3.86
C MET A 39 -2.10 12.11 3.85
N LEU A 40 -1.79 10.81 4.03
CA LEU A 40 -2.79 9.74 4.10
C LEU A 40 -3.77 9.90 5.27
N ALA A 41 -3.36 10.56 6.34
CA ALA A 41 -4.22 10.82 7.48
C ALA A 41 -5.17 12.01 7.29
N THR A 42 -4.86 12.89 6.34
CA THR A 42 -5.63 14.12 6.07
C THR A 42 -6.30 14.12 4.70
N ILE A 43 -5.97 13.16 3.85
CA ILE A 43 -6.56 13.06 2.52
C ILE A 43 -8.05 12.78 2.63
N ASP A 44 -8.82 13.49 1.82
CA ASP A 44 -10.26 13.31 1.68
C ASP A 44 -10.55 12.83 0.26
N PRO A 45 -10.44 11.52 0.01
CA PRO A 45 -10.63 10.99 -1.32
C PRO A 45 -12.08 11.10 -1.77
N VAL A 46 -12.28 11.62 -2.98
CA VAL A 46 -13.60 11.67 -3.62
C VAL A 46 -13.95 10.28 -4.15
N LEU A 47 -15.17 9.81 -3.88
CA LEU A 47 -15.70 8.54 -4.40
C LEU A 47 -16.25 8.72 -5.82
N GLY A 48 -15.54 8.19 -6.82
CA GLY A 48 -15.93 8.29 -8.23
C GLY A 48 -17.14 7.42 -8.57
N ALA A 49 -17.13 6.15 -8.18
CA ALA A 49 -18.28 5.26 -8.23
C ALA A 49 -18.18 4.15 -7.18
N ASP A 50 -19.35 3.64 -6.78
CA ASP A 50 -19.47 2.65 -5.73
C ASP A 50 -20.19 1.40 -6.22
N ASN A 51 -19.79 0.24 -5.67
CA ASN A 51 -20.37 -1.06 -5.98
C ASN A 51 -20.39 -1.40 -7.49
N VAL A 52 -19.29 -1.10 -8.18
CA VAL A 52 -19.14 -1.29 -9.63
C VAL A 52 -18.68 -2.70 -9.95
N ALA A 53 -19.22 -3.30 -11.02
CA ALA A 53 -18.71 -4.57 -11.54
C ALA A 53 -17.45 -4.32 -12.40
N LEU A 54 -16.27 -4.66 -11.88
CA LEU A 54 -15.00 -4.59 -12.61
C LEU A 54 -14.77 -5.89 -13.39
N THR A 55 -15.50 -6.07 -14.49
CA THR A 55 -15.50 -7.33 -15.26
C THR A 55 -14.19 -7.62 -15.99
N ASP A 56 -13.41 -6.58 -16.28
CA ASP A 56 -12.11 -6.64 -16.94
C ASP A 56 -10.94 -6.85 -15.96
N GLN A 57 -11.17 -6.69 -14.66
CA GLN A 57 -10.16 -6.84 -13.61
C GLN A 57 -10.67 -7.73 -12.46
N PRO A 58 -10.88 -9.04 -12.71
CA PRO A 58 -11.38 -9.96 -11.71
C PRO A 58 -10.47 -10.01 -10.46
N GLY A 59 -11.07 -9.97 -9.28
CA GLY A 59 -10.35 -9.99 -8.00
C GLY A 59 -9.97 -8.60 -7.45
N THR A 60 -10.28 -7.53 -8.18
CA THR A 60 -9.98 -6.15 -7.77
C THR A 60 -11.02 -5.62 -6.78
N TYR A 61 -10.57 -5.06 -5.66
CA TYR A 61 -11.43 -4.49 -4.62
C TYR A 61 -11.70 -3.00 -4.85
N GLY A 62 -10.69 -2.28 -5.35
CA GLY A 62 -10.75 -0.87 -5.66
C GLY A 62 -9.76 -0.52 -6.77
N THR A 63 -9.90 0.65 -7.36
CA THR A 63 -8.86 1.23 -8.22
C THR A 63 -8.90 2.75 -8.11
N ALA A 64 -7.72 3.38 -8.19
CA ALA A 64 -7.52 4.81 -8.35
C ALA A 64 -7.25 5.16 -9.82
N ILE A 65 -7.92 6.17 -10.37
CA ILE A 65 -7.74 6.60 -11.77
C ILE A 65 -7.45 8.10 -11.81
N ASN A 66 -6.33 8.50 -12.41
CA ASN A 66 -5.98 9.91 -12.71
C ASN A 66 -6.10 10.88 -11.51
N GLY A 67 -5.72 10.47 -10.31
CA GLY A 67 -5.81 11.32 -9.11
C GLY A 67 -7.22 11.55 -8.57
N VAL A 68 -8.23 10.90 -9.15
CA VAL A 68 -9.60 10.80 -8.62
C VAL A 68 -9.79 9.39 -8.05
N LEU A 69 -10.28 9.29 -6.81
CA LEU A 69 -10.39 8.00 -6.15
C LEU A 69 -11.69 7.26 -6.46
N PHE A 70 -11.57 5.95 -6.30
CA PHE A 70 -12.61 4.95 -6.10
C PHE A 70 -13.53 4.63 -7.27
N LEU A 71 -13.26 3.49 -7.87
CA LEU A 71 -14.29 2.52 -8.20
C LEU A 71 -14.22 1.41 -7.15
N LEU A 72 -15.10 1.43 -6.14
CA LEU A 72 -15.19 0.30 -5.20
C LEU A 72 -15.98 -0.82 -5.87
N SER A 73 -15.40 -2.01 -5.94
CA SER A 73 -16.02 -3.10 -6.69
C SER A 73 -17.13 -3.78 -5.90
N THR A 74 -17.93 -4.60 -6.57
CA THR A 74 -18.87 -5.51 -5.90
C THR A 74 -18.18 -6.45 -4.91
N LEU A 75 -16.91 -6.83 -5.16
CA LEU A 75 -16.11 -7.62 -4.23
C LEU A 75 -15.80 -6.84 -2.95
N PHE A 76 -15.55 -5.53 -3.01
CA PHE A 76 -15.35 -4.72 -1.81
C PHE A 76 -16.54 -4.75 -0.86
N HIS A 77 -17.76 -4.75 -1.41
CA HIS A 77 -19.01 -4.78 -0.65
C HIS A 77 -19.45 -6.17 -0.23
N ALA A 78 -18.92 -7.22 -0.86
CA ALA A 78 -19.24 -8.58 -0.52
C ALA A 78 -19.10 -8.83 1.00
N GLN A 79 -20.04 -9.55 1.59
CA GLN A 79 -20.02 -9.85 3.03
C GLN A 79 -18.73 -10.57 3.44
N ALA A 80 -18.21 -11.42 2.55
CA ALA A 80 -16.92 -12.09 2.68
C ALA A 80 -15.75 -11.10 2.89
N THR A 81 -15.84 -9.91 2.30
CA THR A 81 -14.86 -8.84 2.47
C THR A 81 -15.08 -8.18 3.82
N GLY A 82 -14.43 -8.73 4.85
CA GLY A 82 -14.47 -8.21 6.22
C GLY A 82 -13.95 -6.77 6.31
N VAL A 83 -14.29 -6.10 7.42
CA VAL A 83 -13.97 -4.67 7.66
C VAL A 83 -12.47 -4.38 7.52
N ARG A 84 -11.60 -5.30 7.98
CA ARG A 84 -10.14 -5.14 7.88
C ARG A 84 -9.66 -5.10 6.42
N GLN A 85 -10.20 -5.96 5.56
CA GLN A 85 -9.85 -5.98 4.14
C GLN A 85 -10.35 -4.71 3.43
N ARG A 86 -11.55 -4.22 3.77
CA ARG A 86 -12.05 -2.93 3.25
C ARG A 86 -11.16 -1.75 3.66
N ALA A 87 -10.80 -1.68 4.95
CA ALA A 87 -9.90 -0.64 5.44
C ALA A 87 -8.53 -0.70 4.76
N ARG A 88 -7.98 -1.91 4.55
CA ARG A 88 -6.75 -2.13 3.80
C ARG A 88 -6.87 -1.58 2.38
N THR A 89 -7.90 -1.96 1.64
CA THR A 89 -8.15 -1.47 0.27
C THR A 89 -8.21 0.06 0.27
N VAL A 90 -8.97 0.67 1.17
CA VAL A 90 -9.06 2.14 1.23
C VAL A 90 -7.69 2.79 1.43
N ILE A 91 -6.84 2.28 2.34
CA ILE A 91 -5.50 2.82 2.58
C ILE A 91 -4.60 2.63 1.35
N HIS A 92 -4.62 1.43 0.77
CA HIS A 92 -3.86 1.09 -0.44
C HIS A 92 -4.22 2.05 -1.58
N GLU A 93 -5.49 2.14 -1.94
CA GLU A 93 -5.95 2.99 -3.04
C GLU A 93 -5.70 4.48 -2.76
N SER A 94 -5.86 4.92 -1.50
CA SER A 94 -5.58 6.31 -1.10
C SER A 94 -4.11 6.70 -1.30
N SER A 95 -3.19 5.73 -1.28
CA SER A 95 -1.77 6.02 -1.49
C SER A 95 -1.42 6.31 -2.97
N HIS A 96 -2.20 5.76 -3.91
CA HIS A 96 -2.02 6.02 -5.35
C HIS A 96 -2.43 7.42 -5.80
N ILE A 97 -3.25 8.11 -5.01
CA ILE A 97 -3.72 9.47 -5.32
C ILE A 97 -2.91 10.57 -4.64
N LEU A 98 -1.88 10.21 -3.88
CA LEU A 98 -0.96 11.19 -3.33
C LEU A 98 -0.28 11.96 -4.48
N PRO A 99 0.01 13.26 -4.29
CA PRO A 99 0.68 14.05 -5.31
C PRO A 99 2.12 13.56 -5.49
N ASP A 100 2.68 13.78 -6.67
CA ASP A 100 4.10 13.51 -6.90
C ASP A 100 4.98 14.38 -5.97
N PRO A 101 6.10 13.86 -5.43
CA PRO A 101 6.68 12.54 -5.70
C PRO A 101 6.17 11.42 -4.76
N PHE A 102 5.09 11.63 -4.01
CA PHE A 102 4.61 10.71 -2.96
C PHE A 102 3.62 9.65 -3.45
N LYS A 103 3.32 9.61 -4.75
CA LYS A 103 2.46 8.59 -5.35
C LYS A 103 3.09 7.20 -5.19
N THR A 104 2.26 6.21 -4.88
CA THR A 104 2.67 4.80 -4.76
C THR A 104 2.35 3.95 -5.99
N PHE A 105 2.93 2.75 -6.05
CA PHE A 105 2.86 1.78 -7.14
C PHE A 105 2.57 0.36 -6.62
N ASP A 106 1.95 -0.44 -7.49
CA ASP A 106 1.66 -1.87 -7.26
C ASP A 106 2.77 -2.79 -7.74
N TYR A 107 3.48 -2.38 -8.78
CA TYR A 107 4.51 -3.18 -9.44
C TYR A 107 5.84 -2.46 -9.40
N TRP A 108 6.88 -3.28 -9.36
CA TRP A 108 8.26 -2.84 -9.34
C TRP A 108 9.06 -3.56 -10.43
N GLY A 109 10.04 -2.89 -11.00
CA GLY A 109 10.93 -3.45 -12.01
C GLY A 109 12.38 -3.08 -11.76
N LEU A 110 13.29 -3.98 -12.12
CA LEU A 110 14.72 -3.71 -12.19
C LEU A 110 15.08 -3.32 -13.62
N ASP A 111 15.72 -2.17 -13.81
CA ASP A 111 16.20 -1.77 -15.13
C ASP A 111 17.49 -2.53 -15.53
N ALA A 112 18.11 -2.15 -16.65
CA ALA A 112 19.34 -2.79 -17.12
C ALA A 112 20.56 -2.53 -16.22
N ASN A 113 20.50 -1.52 -15.35
CA ASN A 113 21.55 -1.19 -14.38
C ASN A 113 21.31 -1.86 -13.02
N GLY A 114 20.14 -2.46 -12.82
CA GLY A 114 19.72 -3.02 -11.54
C GLY A 114 19.06 -2.00 -10.61
N ASP A 115 18.68 -0.83 -11.11
CA ASP A 115 17.94 0.16 -10.32
C ASP A 115 16.46 -0.24 -10.25
N VAL A 116 15.85 -0.01 -9.08
CA VAL A 116 14.45 -0.34 -8.80
C VAL A 116 13.54 0.83 -9.17
N HIS A 117 12.49 0.53 -9.93
CA HIS A 117 11.50 1.52 -10.36
C HIS A 117 10.09 1.05 -10.05
N GLY A 118 9.21 1.97 -9.66
CA GLY A 118 7.77 1.73 -9.66
C GLY A 118 7.25 1.79 -11.09
N ILE A 119 6.44 0.82 -11.49
CA ILE A 119 6.05 0.62 -12.89
C ILE A 119 4.57 0.31 -13.01
N THR A 120 3.97 0.65 -14.16
CA THR A 120 2.65 0.11 -14.50
C THR A 120 2.79 -1.28 -15.11
N LYS A 121 1.68 -2.02 -15.23
CA LYS A 121 1.67 -3.32 -15.91
C LYS A 121 2.13 -3.21 -17.38
N ASP A 122 1.82 -2.10 -18.05
CA ASP A 122 2.20 -1.87 -19.45
C ASP A 122 3.71 -1.58 -19.60
N ASP A 123 4.38 -1.22 -18.51
CA ASP A 123 5.81 -0.99 -18.48
C ASP A 123 6.63 -2.27 -18.29
N LEU A 124 6.00 -3.40 -17.90
CA LEU A 124 6.69 -4.67 -17.64
C LEU A 124 7.68 -5.10 -18.73
N PRO A 125 7.41 -4.94 -20.05
CA PRO A 125 8.37 -5.32 -21.10
C PRO A 125 9.68 -4.51 -21.11
N LYS A 126 9.74 -3.37 -20.39
CA LYS A 126 10.91 -2.48 -20.34
C LYS A 126 11.94 -2.88 -19.28
N TYR A 127 11.57 -3.77 -18.36
CA TYR A 127 12.38 -4.12 -17.19
C TYR A 127 12.90 -5.55 -17.29
N THR A 128 14.09 -5.78 -16.74
CA THR A 128 14.79 -7.07 -16.83
C THR A 128 14.22 -8.10 -15.87
N THR A 129 13.66 -7.65 -14.75
CA THR A 129 12.96 -8.46 -13.75
C THR A 129 11.83 -7.62 -13.17
N TRP A 130 10.74 -8.28 -12.79
CA TRP A 130 9.56 -7.64 -12.23
C TRP A 130 9.20 -8.29 -10.89
N ILE A 131 8.80 -7.46 -9.95
CA ILE A 131 8.49 -7.83 -8.57
C ILE A 131 7.08 -7.36 -8.28
N TYR A 132 6.25 -8.27 -7.79
CA TYR A 132 4.94 -7.90 -7.27
C TYR A 132 5.14 -7.09 -5.98
N GLY A 133 4.58 -5.88 -5.93
CA GLY A 133 4.53 -5.07 -4.72
C GLY A 133 3.48 -5.57 -3.72
N TYR A 134 2.86 -6.72 -3.96
CA TYR A 134 1.79 -7.20 -3.13
C TYR A 134 2.32 -7.79 -1.83
N TRP A 135 1.67 -7.47 -0.73
CA TRP A 135 2.12 -7.87 0.61
C TRP A 135 2.34 -9.39 0.82
N HIS A 136 1.73 -10.23 -0.03
CA HIS A 136 1.79 -11.69 0.01
C HIS A 136 2.79 -12.31 -0.99
N ALA A 137 3.21 -11.57 -2.01
CA ALA A 137 4.12 -12.03 -3.06
C ALA A 137 5.13 -10.93 -3.38
N GLY A 138 6.43 -11.15 -3.12
CA GLY A 138 7.48 -10.15 -3.34
C GLY A 138 7.69 -9.13 -2.22
N TYR A 139 6.73 -8.97 -1.29
CA TYR A 139 6.85 -8.01 -0.17
C TYR A 139 8.07 -8.23 0.73
N SER A 140 8.37 -9.48 1.10
CA SER A 140 9.52 -9.76 1.97
C SER A 140 10.85 -9.44 1.28
N GLU A 141 10.93 -9.67 -0.03
CA GLU A 141 12.09 -9.36 -0.86
C GLU A 141 12.25 -7.84 -0.99
N LEU A 142 11.19 -7.12 -1.36
CA LEU A 142 11.16 -5.65 -1.38
C LEU A 142 11.59 -5.05 -0.04
N ARG A 143 11.05 -5.57 1.07
CA ARG A 143 11.39 -5.08 2.41
C ARG A 143 12.85 -5.33 2.79
N THR A 144 13.43 -6.43 2.32
CA THR A 144 14.79 -6.85 2.70
C THR A 144 15.83 -6.17 1.83
N GLU A 145 15.63 -6.19 0.52
CA GLU A 145 16.61 -5.77 -0.48
C GLU A 145 16.43 -4.31 -0.88
N PHE A 146 15.19 -3.80 -0.82
CA PHE A 146 14.79 -2.51 -1.38
C PHE A 146 14.07 -1.63 -0.34
N SER A 147 14.48 -1.72 0.94
CA SER A 147 13.83 -1.03 2.06
C SER A 147 13.67 0.49 1.88
N ASN A 148 14.59 1.14 1.16
CA ASN A 148 14.52 2.56 0.83
C ASN A 148 13.38 2.88 -0.15
N PHE A 149 12.88 1.90 -0.90
CA PHE A 149 11.80 2.05 -1.88
C PHE A 149 10.41 1.63 -1.35
N MET A 150 10.35 0.93 -0.21
CA MET A 150 9.09 0.42 0.36
C MET A 150 8.00 1.49 0.56
N HIS A 151 8.38 2.74 0.76
CA HIS A 151 7.43 3.84 0.92
C HIS A 151 6.68 4.21 -0.36
N LEU A 152 7.16 3.82 -1.54
CA LEU A 152 6.43 4.01 -2.80
C LEU A 152 5.54 2.80 -3.13
N ASN A 153 5.43 1.78 -2.27
CA ASN A 153 4.55 0.65 -2.51
C ASN A 153 3.21 0.82 -1.79
N ALA A 154 2.10 0.70 -2.51
CA ALA A 154 0.76 0.93 -1.95
C ALA A 154 0.39 -0.06 -0.84
N ASP A 155 0.74 -1.33 -1.02
CA ASP A 155 0.44 -2.38 -0.05
C ASP A 155 1.23 -2.22 1.25
N THR A 156 2.43 -1.64 1.21
CA THR A 156 3.23 -1.30 2.40
C THR A 156 2.47 -0.34 3.32
N TRP A 157 1.75 0.63 2.78
CA TRP A 157 0.93 1.55 3.58
C TRP A 157 -0.25 0.85 4.23
N ALA A 158 -0.85 -0.09 3.51
CA ALA A 158 -1.93 -0.91 4.03
C ALA A 158 -1.46 -1.81 5.19
N VAL A 159 -0.27 -2.42 5.06
CA VAL A 159 0.42 -3.15 6.14
C VAL A 159 0.76 -2.21 7.31
N PHE A 160 1.29 -1.02 7.04
CA PHE A 160 1.64 -0.05 8.07
C PHE A 160 0.42 0.39 8.89
N GLY A 161 -0.69 0.70 8.23
CA GLY A 161 -1.95 1.05 8.88
C GLY A 161 -2.48 -0.08 9.77
N TYR A 162 -2.40 -1.33 9.31
CA TYR A 162 -2.76 -2.50 10.10
C TYR A 162 -1.84 -2.67 11.32
N TYR A 163 -0.53 -2.63 11.11
CA TYR A 163 0.47 -2.80 12.16
C TYR A 163 0.35 -1.71 13.24
N CYS A 164 0.03 -0.49 12.85
CA CYS A 164 -0.18 0.60 13.80
C CYS A 164 -1.39 0.36 14.74
N LEU A 165 -2.42 -0.34 14.27
CA LEU A 165 -3.63 -0.63 15.06
C LEU A 165 -3.48 -1.88 15.92
N TYR A 166 -2.81 -2.92 15.39
CA TYR A 166 -2.81 -4.25 16.00
C TYR A 166 -1.44 -4.70 16.52
N ASN A 167 -0.38 -3.94 16.23
CA ASN A 167 1.01 -4.25 16.61
C ASN A 167 1.45 -5.67 16.18
N GLN A 168 0.95 -6.12 15.03
CA GLN A 168 1.25 -7.40 14.41
C GLN A 168 1.07 -7.30 12.89
N ASP A 169 1.70 -8.20 12.14
CA ASP A 169 1.52 -8.27 10.70
C ASP A 169 0.08 -8.69 10.34
N PRO A 170 -0.45 -8.21 9.21
CA PRO A 170 -1.67 -8.78 8.64
C PRO A 170 -1.46 -10.30 8.45
N PRO A 171 -2.32 -11.20 8.98
CA PRO A 171 -2.22 -12.64 8.74
C PRO A 171 -2.26 -12.94 7.25
N ALA A 172 -1.21 -13.62 6.74
CA ALA A 172 -1.07 -14.02 5.34
C ALA A 172 -2.39 -14.55 4.77
N GLY A 173 -3.05 -13.74 3.94
CA GLY A 173 -4.22 -14.19 3.21
C GLY A 173 -3.73 -15.23 2.23
N THR A 174 -4.21 -16.46 2.35
CA THR A 174 -3.74 -17.57 1.49
C THR A 174 -4.14 -17.43 0.02
N THR A 175 -4.79 -16.33 -0.38
CA THR A 175 -5.07 -15.90 -1.75
C THR A 175 -5.87 -14.59 -1.67
N ALA A 176 -5.94 -13.84 -2.78
CA ALA A 176 -6.89 -12.74 -2.95
C ALA A 176 -8.33 -13.26 -2.74
N GLY A 177 -8.84 -13.18 -1.50
CA GLY A 177 -10.16 -13.72 -1.12
C GLY A 177 -10.20 -14.57 0.14
N ALA A 178 -9.10 -14.81 0.85
CA ALA A 178 -9.16 -15.50 2.14
C ALA A 178 -9.88 -14.61 3.17
N ASN A 179 -11.06 -15.07 3.61
CA ASN A 179 -11.90 -14.42 4.61
C ASN A 179 -11.11 -14.19 5.91
N TRP A 180 -11.03 -12.92 6.30
CA TRP A 180 -10.49 -12.49 7.58
C TRP A 180 -11.56 -12.71 8.64
N THR A 181 -11.52 -13.84 9.36
CA THR A 181 -12.38 -14.00 10.53
C THR A 181 -11.94 -13.05 11.66
N PRO A 182 -12.90 -12.52 12.46
CA PRO A 182 -12.67 -11.52 13.50
C PRO A 182 -11.50 -11.81 14.44
#